data_AF-I0SL37-F1
#
_entry.id   AF-I0SL37-F1
#
_cell.length_a   1.000
_cell.length_b   1.000
_cell.length_c   1.000
_cell.angle_alpha   90.00
_cell.angle_beta   90.00
_cell.angle_gamma   90.00
#
_symmetry.space_group_name_H-M   'P 1'
#
loop_
_entity.id
_entity.type
_entity.pdbx_description
1 polymer ?
#
loop_
_entity_poly.entity_id
_entity_poly.type
_entity_poly.pdbx_seq_one_letter_code
_entity_poly.pdbx_strand_id
1 'polypeptide(L)'
;RIETGSERILSEIVNQAKEHYDYILIDTSPSLNILTINALCASDSVLITADTQLFAIVGISELLKTIQKIKKRVNASLTIKGILLTMCDNRTNLSKLLTQQVEEMYQGKIAVFQTKIPKTVKVGEAIYSGQSIKKYAKGSSVDIAYDNLAKEICYE
;
A
#
# COMPACT_ATOMS: atom_id res chain seq x y z
N ARG A 1 -28.00 -9.42 -3.04
CA ARG A 1 -28.03 -8.02 -3.53
C ARG A 1 -27.21 -7.22 -2.53
N ILE A 2 -26.18 -6.51 -2.97
CA ILE A 2 -25.44 -5.59 -2.11
C ILE A 2 -26.41 -4.48 -1.73
N GLU A 3 -26.67 -4.28 -0.44
CA GLU A 3 -27.52 -3.18 0.03
C GLU A 3 -26.85 -1.85 -0.32
N THR A 4 -27.60 -0.95 -0.95
CA THR A 4 -27.15 0.39 -1.33
C THR A 4 -26.63 1.12 -0.09
N GLY A 5 -25.36 1.55 -0.09
CA GLY A 5 -24.74 2.26 1.03
C GLY A 5 -23.82 1.41 1.91
N SER A 6 -23.83 0.07 1.75
CA SER A 6 -22.93 -0.81 2.50
C SER A 6 -21.44 -0.54 2.27
N GLU A 7 -21.08 0.16 1.18
CA GLU A 7 -19.73 0.62 0.88
C GLU A 7 -19.22 1.80 1.73
N ARG A 8 -20.09 2.43 2.55
CA ARG A 8 -19.76 3.59 3.40
C ARG A 8 -19.72 3.31 4.89
N ILE A 9 -20.02 2.08 5.32
CA ILE A 9 -20.10 1.72 6.74
C ILE A 9 -18.77 2.02 7.45
N LEU A 10 -17.64 1.69 6.82
CA LEU A 10 -16.34 1.97 7.43
C LEU A 10 -16.05 3.48 7.51
N SER A 11 -16.50 4.27 6.53
CA SER A 11 -16.31 5.73 6.54
C SER A 11 -16.99 6.37 7.76
N GLU A 12 -18.19 5.91 8.13
CA GLU A 12 -18.92 6.42 9.30
C GLU A 12 -18.19 6.14 10.61
N ILE A 13 -17.59 4.95 10.74
CA ILE A 13 -16.81 4.55 11.92
C ILE A 13 -15.50 5.35 11.98
N VAL A 14 -14.76 5.40 10.87
CA VAL A 14 -13.46 6.09 10.79
C VAL A 14 -13.63 7.59 11.07
N ASN A 15 -14.68 8.23 10.57
CA ASN A 15 -14.93 9.66 10.79
C ASN A 15 -15.05 10.03 12.28
N GLN A 16 -15.57 9.15 13.13
CA GLN A 16 -15.64 9.37 14.57
C GLN A 16 -14.26 9.25 15.24
N ALA A 17 -13.37 8.43 14.69
CA ALA A 17 -12.01 8.25 15.19
C ALA A 17 -11.05 9.35 14.71
N LYS A 18 -11.35 10.06 13.62
CA LYS A 18 -10.44 11.06 13.02
C LYS A 18 -9.99 12.16 13.99
N GLU A 19 -10.82 12.54 14.96
CA GLU A 19 -10.45 13.57 15.95
C GLU A 19 -9.39 13.10 16.96
N HIS A 20 -9.12 11.80 17.04
CA HIS A 20 -8.25 11.19 18.06
C HIS A 20 -6.88 10.74 17.53
N TYR A 21 -6.66 10.77 16.22
CA TYR A 21 -5.46 10.22 15.59
C TYR A 21 -4.96 11.11 14.45
N ASP A 22 -3.65 11.33 14.38
CA ASP A 22 -3.02 12.03 13.26
C ASP A 22 -3.09 11.21 11.96
N TYR A 23 -3.00 9.87 12.09
CA TYR A 23 -3.03 8.94 10.96
C TYR A 23 -3.84 7.69 11.33
N ILE A 24 -4.65 7.22 10.36
CA ILE A 24 -5.38 5.96 10.45
C ILE A 24 -4.92 5.08 9.28
N LEU A 25 -4.34 3.93 9.59
CA LEU A 25 -3.93 2.94 8.60
C LEU A 25 -4.99 1.84 8.51
N ILE A 26 -5.47 1.58 7.30
CA ILE A 26 -6.45 0.51 7.02
C ILE A 26 -5.73 -0.57 6.22
N ASP A 27 -5.49 -1.71 6.85
CA ASP A 27 -4.94 -2.90 6.18
C ASP A 27 -6.06 -3.67 5.47
N THR A 28 -5.84 -4.00 4.21
CA THR A 28 -6.86 -4.61 3.35
C THR A 28 -6.51 -6.03 2.98
N SER A 29 -7.52 -6.89 2.87
CA SER A 29 -7.33 -8.21 2.28
C SER A 29 -6.84 -8.10 0.82
N PRO A 30 -6.07 -9.08 0.30
CA PRO A 30 -5.58 -9.05 -1.08
C PRO A 30 -6.69 -9.18 -2.13
N SER A 31 -7.92 -9.47 -1.71
CA SER A 31 -9.08 -9.60 -2.60
C SER A 31 -9.84 -8.28 -2.73
N LEU A 32 -10.27 -7.97 -3.95
CA LEU A 32 -11.13 -6.81 -4.21
C LEU A 32 -12.60 -7.12 -3.90
N ASN A 33 -12.91 -7.22 -2.60
CA ASN A 33 -14.25 -7.48 -2.08
C ASN A 33 -14.85 -6.20 -1.46
N ILE A 34 -16.03 -6.33 -0.85
CA ILE A 34 -16.76 -5.21 -0.24
C ILE A 34 -15.98 -4.53 0.91
N LEU A 35 -15.11 -5.26 1.61
CA LEU A 35 -14.28 -4.70 2.69
C LEU A 35 -13.19 -3.80 2.12
N THR A 36 -12.53 -4.22 1.04
CA THR A 36 -11.54 -3.41 0.32
C THR A 36 -12.20 -2.17 -0.30
N ILE A 37 -13.43 -2.29 -0.82
CA ILE A 37 -14.20 -1.14 -1.30
C ILE A 37 -14.49 -0.16 -0.14
N ASN A 38 -14.94 -0.66 1.01
CA ASN A 38 -15.17 0.16 2.21
C ASN A 38 -13.91 0.90 2.65
N ALA A 39 -12.75 0.21 2.68
CA ALA A 39 -11.46 0.83 2.97
C ALA A 39 -11.17 1.99 2.03
N LEU A 40 -11.29 1.79 0.72
CA LEU A 40 -11.07 2.84 -0.28
C LEU A 40 -12.09 3.99 -0.17
N CYS A 41 -13.32 3.71 0.28
CA CYS A 41 -14.32 4.75 0.51
C CYS A 41 -14.06 5.56 1.80
N ALA A 42 -13.39 4.98 2.79
CA ALA A 42 -13.03 5.64 4.05
C ALA A 42 -11.69 6.40 3.98
N SER A 43 -10.79 6.01 3.08
CA SER A 43 -9.44 6.58 2.99
C SER A 43 -9.36 7.91 2.25
N ASP A 44 -8.47 8.78 2.74
CA ASP A 44 -8.08 10.03 2.05
C ASP A 44 -7.07 9.75 0.92
N SER A 45 -6.20 8.76 1.12
CA SER A 45 -5.27 8.29 0.09
C SER A 45 -5.03 6.77 0.17
N VAL A 46 -4.56 6.19 -0.94
CA VAL A 46 -4.19 4.76 -1.01
C VAL A 46 -2.71 4.59 -1.37
N LEU A 47 -2.02 3.76 -0.58
CA LEU A 47 -0.69 3.24 -0.87
C LEU A 47 -0.82 1.89 -1.59
N ILE A 48 -0.33 1.81 -2.83
CA ILE A 48 -0.40 0.56 -3.61
C ILE A 48 0.89 -0.21 -3.36
N THR A 49 0.80 -1.36 -2.70
CA THR A 49 1.96 -2.25 -2.51
C THR A 49 2.02 -3.29 -3.62
N ALA A 50 3.19 -3.44 -4.23
CA ALA A 50 3.43 -4.41 -5.28
C ALA A 50 4.72 -5.18 -4.99
N ASP A 51 4.72 -6.50 -5.20
CA ASP A 51 5.94 -7.27 -5.17
C ASP A 51 6.63 -7.26 -6.54
N THR A 52 7.91 -7.65 -6.60
CA THR A 52 8.62 -7.73 -7.90
C THR A 52 8.39 -9.09 -8.56
N GLN A 53 7.13 -9.43 -8.80
CA GLN A 53 6.72 -10.62 -9.57
C GLN A 53 6.04 -10.23 -10.89
N LEU A 54 6.02 -11.15 -11.85
CA LEU A 54 5.51 -10.92 -13.20
C LEU A 54 4.07 -10.37 -13.24
N PHE A 55 3.21 -10.76 -12.29
CA PHE A 55 1.81 -10.37 -12.27
C PHE A 55 1.52 -9.06 -11.52
N ALA A 56 2.52 -8.45 -10.88
CA ALA A 56 2.35 -7.23 -10.09
C ALA A 56 1.78 -6.08 -10.94
N ILE A 57 2.31 -5.90 -12.15
CA ILE A 57 1.88 -4.83 -13.09
C ILE A 57 0.39 -5.00 -13.48
N VAL A 58 -0.03 -6.24 -13.72
CA VAL A 58 -1.44 -6.55 -14.06
C VAL A 58 -2.34 -6.21 -12.88
N GLY A 59 -1.94 -6.62 -11.67
CA GLY A 59 -2.67 -6.33 -10.43
C GLY A 59 -2.80 -4.83 -10.16
N ILE A 60 -1.72 -4.06 -10.32
CA ILE A 60 -1.76 -2.59 -10.17
C ILE A 60 -2.77 -2.00 -11.17
N SER A 61 -2.70 -2.41 -12.44
CA SER A 61 -3.59 -1.89 -13.48
C SER A 61 -5.07 -2.18 -13.21
N GLU A 62 -5.41 -3.35 -12.65
CA GLU A 62 -6.77 -3.69 -12.23
C GLU A 62 -7.22 -2.86 -11.03
N LEU A 63 -6.37 -2.74 -10.01
CA LEU A 63 -6.65 -1.93 -8.82
C LEU A 63 -6.90 -0.46 -9.19
N LEU A 64 -6.11 0.10 -10.11
CA LEU A 64 -6.29 1.48 -10.58
C LEU A 64 -7.65 1.71 -11.24
N LYS A 65 -8.14 0.75 -12.05
CA LYS A 65 -9.49 0.83 -12.63
C LYS A 65 -10.56 0.88 -11.53
N THR A 66 -10.36 0.13 -10.46
CA THR A 66 -11.31 0.12 -9.32
C THR A 66 -11.24 1.42 -8.53
N ILE A 67 -10.04 1.90 -8.20
CA ILE A 67 -9.84 3.19 -7.52
C ILE A 67 -10.52 4.31 -8.33
N GLN A 68 -10.36 4.33 -9.66
CA GLN A 68 -11.02 5.31 -10.52
C GLN A 68 -12.55 5.22 -10.47
N LYS A 69 -13.13 4.02 -10.42
CA LYS A 69 -14.59 3.83 -10.28
C LYS A 69 -15.09 4.35 -8.93
N ILE A 70 -14.39 4.01 -7.85
CA ILE A 70 -14.73 4.46 -6.49
C ILE A 70 -14.60 5.97 -6.38
N LYS A 71 -13.52 6.54 -6.91
CA LYS A 71 -13.31 8.00 -6.94
C LYS A 71 -14.44 8.73 -7.65
N LYS A 72 -14.88 8.22 -8.80
CA LYS A 72 -15.96 8.85 -9.59
C LYS A 72 -17.34 8.73 -8.96
N ARG A 73 -17.60 7.67 -8.19
CA ARG A 73 -18.97 7.31 -7.75
C ARG A 73 -19.22 7.53 -6.26
N VAL A 74 -18.20 7.39 -5.42
CA VAL A 74 -18.39 7.29 -3.96
C VAL A 74 -17.50 8.24 -3.17
N ASN A 75 -16.19 8.26 -3.45
CA ASN A 75 -15.18 9.03 -2.70
C ASN A 75 -14.32 9.91 -3.62
N ALA A 76 -14.83 11.10 -3.97
CA ALA A 76 -14.17 12.01 -4.91
C ALA A 76 -12.81 12.55 -4.42
N SER A 77 -12.59 12.61 -3.10
CA SER A 77 -11.34 13.05 -2.48
C SER A 77 -10.24 11.99 -2.49
N LEU A 78 -10.54 10.72 -2.81
CA LEU A 78 -9.54 9.66 -2.83
C LEU A 78 -8.38 9.99 -3.78
N THR A 79 -7.16 9.96 -3.24
CA THR A 79 -5.93 10.13 -3.99
C THR A 79 -5.08 8.87 -3.97
N ILE A 80 -4.21 8.70 -4.95
CA ILE A 80 -3.19 7.65 -4.92
C ILE A 80 -1.93 8.29 -4.34
N LYS A 81 -1.51 7.82 -3.15
CA LYS A 81 -0.29 8.34 -2.51
C LYS A 81 0.94 7.89 -3.29
N GLY A 82 0.96 6.64 -3.77
CA GLY A 82 1.99 6.13 -4.65
C GLY A 82 2.06 4.60 -4.69
N ILE A 83 3.04 4.08 -5.41
CA ILE A 83 3.33 2.65 -5.53
C ILE A 83 4.59 2.34 -4.73
N LEU A 84 4.45 1.47 -3.73
CA LEU A 84 5.56 0.92 -2.95
C LEU A 84 5.94 -0.46 -3.49
N LEU A 85 7.20 -0.60 -3.90
CA LEU A 85 7.76 -1.89 -4.24
C LEU A 85 8.21 -2.63 -2.98
N THR A 86 7.79 -3.88 -2.86
CA THR A 86 8.01 -4.73 -1.70
C THR A 86 8.64 -6.06 -2.09
N MET A 87 9.22 -6.75 -1.10
CA MET A 87 9.91 -8.03 -1.28
C MET A 87 10.97 -7.99 -2.40
N CYS A 88 11.64 -6.84 -2.57
CA CYS A 88 12.62 -6.64 -3.63
C CYS A 88 13.90 -7.45 -3.34
N ASP A 89 14.36 -8.22 -4.32
CA ASP A 89 15.62 -8.95 -4.25
C ASP A 89 16.63 -8.36 -5.25
N ASN A 90 17.36 -7.35 -4.80
CA ASN A 90 18.37 -6.62 -5.58
C ASN A 90 19.53 -7.50 -6.08
N ARG A 91 19.61 -8.77 -5.68
CA ARG A 91 20.61 -9.71 -6.19
C ARG A 91 20.18 -10.34 -7.51
N THR A 92 18.88 -10.31 -7.83
CA THR A 92 18.34 -10.93 -9.03
C THR A 92 18.14 -9.91 -10.14
N ASN A 93 18.53 -10.26 -11.36
CA ASN A 93 18.28 -9.43 -12.54
C ASN A 93 16.78 -9.24 -12.80
N LEU A 94 15.95 -10.26 -12.47
CA LEU A 94 14.51 -10.20 -12.63
C LEU A 94 13.87 -9.12 -11.75
N SER A 95 14.24 -9.03 -10.46
CA SER A 95 13.69 -8.01 -9.56
C SER A 95 14.08 -6.60 -10.00
N LYS A 96 15.32 -6.40 -10.48
CA LYS A 96 15.78 -5.12 -11.04
C LYS A 96 15.01 -4.73 -12.30
N LEU A 97 14.85 -5.67 -13.23
CA LEU A 97 14.10 -5.45 -14.47
C LEU A 97 12.64 -5.08 -14.19
N LEU A 98 11.96 -5.83 -13.31
CA LEU A 98 10.57 -5.57 -12.96
C LEU A 98 10.40 -4.23 -12.24
N THR A 99 11.34 -3.89 -11.35
CA THR A 99 11.38 -2.58 -10.68
C THR A 99 11.45 -1.44 -11.69
N GLN A 100 12.40 -1.52 -12.63
CA GLN A 100 12.56 -0.52 -13.69
C GLN A 100 11.30 -0.43 -14.57
N GLN A 101 10.70 -1.56 -14.94
CA GLN A 101 9.47 -1.56 -15.74
C GLN A 101 8.29 -0.87 -15.02
N VAL A 102 8.14 -1.08 -13.70
CA VAL A 102 7.11 -0.38 -12.93
C VAL A 102 7.39 1.12 -12.90
N GLU A 103 8.63 1.52 -12.63
CA GLU A 103 9.05 2.93 -12.61
C GLU A 103 8.78 3.61 -13.96
N GLU A 104 9.21 3.01 -15.08
CA GLU A 104 8.99 3.54 -16.44
C GLU A 104 7.51 3.61 -16.82
N MET A 105 6.73 2.58 -16.50
CA MET A 105 5.31 2.50 -16.87
C MET A 105 4.47 3.59 -16.21
N TYR A 106 4.78 3.90 -14.94
CA TYR A 106 4.04 4.86 -14.11
C TYR A 106 4.72 6.23 -14.00
N GLN A 107 5.88 6.42 -14.63
CA GLN A 107 6.56 7.71 -14.70
C GLN A 107 5.62 8.81 -15.19
N GLY A 108 5.53 9.90 -14.41
CA GLY A 108 4.66 11.04 -14.71
C GLY A 108 3.15 10.78 -14.56
N LYS A 109 2.74 9.57 -14.17
CA LYS A 109 1.33 9.20 -13.94
C LYS A 109 1.02 8.98 -12.46
N ILE A 110 1.86 8.20 -11.79
CA ILE A 110 1.71 7.84 -10.37
C ILE A 110 3.11 7.84 -9.75
N ALA A 111 3.26 8.45 -8.58
CA ALA A 111 4.52 8.42 -7.85
C ALA A 111 4.89 6.97 -7.47
N VAL A 112 6.11 6.57 -7.79
CA VAL A 112 6.71 5.33 -7.28
C VAL A 112 7.68 5.75 -6.19
N PHE A 113 7.52 5.17 -4.99
CA PHE A 113 8.36 5.50 -3.84
C PHE A 113 9.82 5.16 -4.13
N GLN A 114 10.73 6.01 -3.66
CA GLN A 114 12.17 5.77 -3.79
C GLN A 114 12.58 4.60 -2.88
N THR A 115 11.98 4.55 -1.70
CA THR A 115 12.14 3.42 -0.78
C THR A 115 11.52 2.14 -1.34
N LYS A 116 12.30 1.06 -1.25
CA LYS A 116 11.91 -0.30 -1.64
C LYS A 116 12.07 -1.21 -0.43
N ILE A 117 11.07 -2.04 -0.13
CA ILE A 117 11.15 -2.96 1.01
C ILE A 117 11.90 -4.23 0.58
N PRO A 118 13.09 -4.53 1.17
CA PRO A 118 13.90 -5.65 0.73
C PRO A 118 13.30 -7.00 1.17
N LYS A 119 13.49 -8.03 0.35
CA LYS A 119 13.18 -9.41 0.76
C LYS A 119 14.17 -9.89 1.81
N THR A 120 13.66 -10.30 2.98
CA THR A 120 14.50 -10.82 4.07
C THR A 120 13.74 -11.80 4.96
N VAL A 121 14.46 -12.79 5.51
CA VAL A 121 13.91 -13.75 6.48
C VAL A 121 13.51 -13.09 7.80
N LYS A 122 14.14 -11.94 8.14
CA LYS A 122 13.88 -11.19 9.38
C LYS A 122 12.42 -10.75 9.52
N VAL A 123 11.70 -10.55 8.41
CA VAL A 123 10.26 -10.25 8.44
C VAL A 123 9.47 -11.44 8.99
N GLY A 124 9.74 -12.64 8.48
CA GLY A 124 9.09 -13.86 8.96
C GLY A 124 9.43 -14.17 10.42
N GLU A 125 10.69 -13.98 10.81
CA GLU A 125 11.13 -14.18 12.20
C GLU A 125 10.47 -13.19 13.18
N ALA A 126 10.32 -11.92 12.78
CA ALA A 126 9.65 -10.91 13.58
C ALA A 126 8.16 -11.25 13.78
N ILE A 127 7.47 -11.65 12.71
CA ILE A 127 6.08 -12.12 12.76
C ILE A 127 5.95 -13.32 13.70
N TYR A 128 6.81 -14.34 13.53
CA TYR A 128 6.82 -15.53 14.38
C TYR A 128 7.02 -15.18 15.86
N SER A 129 7.86 -14.20 16.14
CA SER A 129 8.14 -13.73 17.50
C SER A 129 7.09 -12.76 18.06
N GLY A 130 6.06 -12.40 17.28
CA GLY A 130 5.04 -11.43 17.69
C GLY A 130 5.60 -10.02 17.91
N GLN A 131 6.66 -9.65 17.19
CA GLN A 131 7.35 -8.36 17.34
C GLN A 131 7.32 -7.58 16.03
N SER A 132 7.28 -6.25 16.13
CA SER A 132 7.50 -5.39 14.96
C SER A 132 8.94 -5.52 14.48
N ILE A 133 9.18 -5.20 13.21
CA ILE A 133 10.54 -5.13 12.64
C ILE A 133 11.42 -4.19 13.46
N LYS A 134 10.85 -3.08 13.92
CA LYS A 134 11.55 -2.08 14.73
C LYS A 134 12.14 -2.65 16.02
N LYS A 135 11.43 -3.62 16.62
CA LYS A 135 11.83 -4.27 17.87
C LYS A 135 12.74 -5.46 17.61
N TYR A 136 12.38 -6.34 16.68
CA TYR A 136 13.08 -7.60 16.43
C TYR A 136 14.40 -7.40 15.67
N ALA A 137 14.39 -6.56 14.64
CA ALA A 137 15.48 -6.42 13.68
C ALA A 137 15.98 -4.97 13.58
N LYS A 138 16.06 -4.28 14.71
CA LYS A 138 16.51 -2.87 14.78
C LYS A 138 17.85 -2.67 14.07
N GLY A 139 17.94 -1.63 13.24
CA GLY A 139 19.14 -1.29 12.45
C GLY A 139 19.41 -2.20 11.25
N SER A 140 18.53 -3.19 10.98
CA SER A 140 18.63 -3.98 9.75
C SER A 140 18.20 -3.16 8.52
N SER A 141 18.54 -3.64 7.32
CA SER A 141 18.14 -3.00 6.07
C SER A 141 16.62 -2.84 5.92
N VAL A 142 15.83 -3.80 6.42
CA VAL A 142 14.36 -3.72 6.37
C VAL A 142 13.80 -2.73 7.40
N ASP A 143 14.43 -2.61 8.57
CA ASP A 143 14.06 -1.59 9.57
C ASP A 143 14.30 -0.18 9.02
N ILE A 144 15.48 0.05 8.44
CA ILE A 144 15.83 1.31 7.80
C ILE A 144 14.89 1.62 6.62
N ALA A 145 14.51 0.61 5.83
CA ALA A 145 13.57 0.79 4.74
C ALA A 145 12.19 1.24 5.24
N TYR A 146 11.63 0.63 6.28
CA TYR A 146 10.35 1.09 6.84
C TYR A 146 10.43 2.50 7.43
N ASP A 147 11.55 2.88 8.08
CA ASP A 147 11.76 4.26 8.55
C ASP A 147 11.80 5.27 7.40
N ASN A 148 12.46 4.93 6.29
CA ASN A 148 12.54 5.82 5.14
C ASN A 148 11.18 5.94 4.44
N LEU A 149 10.42 4.85 4.33
CA LEU A 149 9.06 4.89 3.83
C LEU A 149 8.17 5.79 4.70
N ALA A 150 8.26 5.66 6.02
CA ALA A 150 7.49 6.52 6.92
C ALA A 150 7.83 8.00 6.71
N LYS A 151 9.11 8.32 6.45
CA LYS A 151 9.52 9.69 6.11
C LYS A 151 8.94 10.17 4.78
N GLU A 152 9.03 9.35 3.73
CA GLU A 152 8.43 9.67 2.42
C GLU A 152 6.90 9.85 2.51
N ILE A 153 6.22 9.12 3.40
CA ILE A 153 4.76 9.28 3.58
C ILE A 153 4.41 10.57 4.35
N CYS A 154 5.15 10.88 5.42
CA CYS A 154 4.80 11.96 6.33
C CYS A 154 5.35 13.34 5.93
N TYR A 155 6.47 13.40 5.22
CA TYR A 155 7.19 14.65 4.93
C TYR A 155 7.19 15.05 3.44
N GLU A 156 6.61 14.23 2.55
CA GLU A 156 6.26 14.57 1.16
C GLU A 156 4.75 14.61 0.93
#